data_AF-A0A1H8PS69-F1
#
_entry.id   AF-A0A1H8PS69-F1
#
_cell.length_a   1.000
_cell.length_b   1.000
_cell.length_c   1.000
_cell.angle_alpha   90.00
_cell.angle_beta   90.00
_cell.angle_gamma   90.00
#
_symmetry.space_group_name_H-M   'P 1'
#
loop_
_entity.id
_entity.type
_entity.pdbx_description
1 polymer ?
#
loop_
_entity_poly.entity_id
_entity_poly.type
_entity_poly.pdbx_seq_one_letter_code
_entity_poly.pdbx_strand_id
1 'polypeptide(L)'
;MRAILIACAVLLIPGIALTQDARRFRLAVAPELERSGLVQYILPRFSLKTQRHAEIVSDAPDAVFGAGQGRPVTRRGGTTFGIALTGENDAARRFADWLLSDIGRKTITAFEPSEGEPFTAPERKTEVAEVEFDGDPDLGKDVAEAHCTRCHRVAEEDRSTIGSTLSFMGLRAMPDWAQRFMAFYTLNPHPSFVRVEGVSPPFLPNRPPTIAPVVLTLGEVEALLAYVATIPPADLGAQIQHQ
;
A
#
# COMPACT_ATOMS: atom_id res chain seq x y z
N MET A 1 -16.32 -34.21 -71.01
CA MET A 1 -16.07 -33.04 -70.15
C MET A 1 -16.53 -33.36 -68.73
N ARG A 2 -15.56 -33.46 -67.81
CA ARG A 2 -15.58 -33.25 -66.34
C ARG A 2 -16.82 -33.68 -65.53
N ALA A 3 -16.73 -34.83 -64.87
CA ALA A 3 -17.50 -35.17 -63.68
C ALA A 3 -16.88 -34.46 -62.46
N ILE A 4 -17.66 -33.69 -61.71
CA ILE A 4 -17.24 -33.05 -60.45
C ILE A 4 -17.95 -33.79 -59.31
N LEU A 5 -17.19 -34.59 -58.57
CA LEU A 5 -17.58 -35.16 -57.28
C LEU A 5 -17.31 -34.10 -56.21
N ILE A 6 -18.35 -33.59 -55.56
CA ILE A 6 -18.24 -32.75 -54.36
C ILE A 6 -18.28 -33.67 -53.15
N ALA A 7 -17.12 -33.89 -52.53
CA ALA A 7 -17.00 -34.53 -51.23
C ALA A 7 -17.09 -33.46 -50.13
N CYS A 8 -18.20 -33.43 -49.39
CA CYS A 8 -18.32 -32.64 -48.17
C CYS A 8 -17.53 -33.31 -47.04
N ALA A 9 -16.33 -32.80 -46.75
CA ALA A 9 -15.59 -33.15 -45.54
C ALA A 9 -16.10 -32.30 -44.36
N VAL A 10 -16.87 -32.90 -43.47
CA VAL A 10 -17.23 -32.32 -42.16
C VAL A 10 -15.99 -32.44 -41.26
N LEU A 11 -15.25 -31.33 -41.12
CA LEU A 11 -14.17 -31.18 -40.15
C LEU A 11 -14.78 -30.93 -38.76
N LEU A 12 -14.84 -31.99 -37.95
CA LEU A 12 -15.03 -31.88 -36.50
C LEU A 12 -13.74 -31.30 -35.89
N ILE A 13 -13.76 -30.02 -35.52
CA ILE A 13 -12.68 -29.38 -34.77
C ILE A 13 -12.91 -29.63 -33.27
N PRO A 14 -12.03 -30.37 -32.56
CA PRO A 14 -12.11 -30.51 -31.11
C PRO A 14 -11.42 -29.29 -30.46
N GLY A 15 -12.13 -28.17 -30.38
CA GLY A 15 -11.56 -26.87 -29.97
C GLY A 15 -11.97 -26.33 -28.59
N ILE A 16 -12.64 -27.11 -27.73
CA ILE A 16 -13.33 -26.56 -26.53
C ILE A 16 -12.69 -27.00 -25.19
N ALA A 17 -11.71 -27.92 -25.18
CA ALA A 17 -11.22 -28.49 -23.93
C ALA A 17 -10.14 -27.66 -23.18
N LEU A 18 -9.33 -26.85 -23.88
CA LEU A 18 -8.17 -26.16 -23.27
C LEU A 18 -8.49 -24.84 -22.57
N THR A 19 -9.67 -24.25 -22.79
CA THR A 19 -10.06 -22.95 -22.19
C THR A 19 -10.78 -23.08 -20.85
N GLN A 20 -11.23 -24.29 -20.49
CA GLN A 20 -11.93 -24.53 -19.23
C GLN A 20 -10.98 -24.64 -18.03
N ASP A 21 -9.75 -25.10 -18.27
CA ASP A 21 -8.76 -25.36 -17.21
C ASP A 21 -8.26 -24.06 -16.57
N ALA A 22 -8.02 -23.01 -17.38
CA ALA A 22 -7.54 -21.71 -16.90
C ALA A 22 -8.53 -20.92 -16.02
N ARG A 23 -9.81 -21.34 -15.94
CA ARG A 23 -10.83 -20.73 -15.07
C ARG A 23 -11.05 -21.50 -13.76
N ARG A 24 -10.36 -22.62 -13.59
CA ARG A 24 -10.40 -23.44 -12.39
C ARG A 24 -9.05 -23.37 -11.68
N PHE A 25 -9.09 -23.47 -10.36
CA PHE A 25 -7.89 -23.57 -9.55
C PHE A 25 -8.16 -24.39 -8.30
N ARG A 26 -7.12 -25.04 -7.81
CA ARG A 26 -7.12 -25.87 -6.62
C ARG A 26 -6.75 -25.03 -5.40
N LEU A 27 -7.58 -25.03 -4.38
CA LEU A 27 -7.40 -24.21 -3.18
C LEU A 27 -7.34 -25.13 -1.95
N ALA A 28 -6.24 -25.08 -1.21
CA ALA A 28 -6.19 -25.65 0.13
C ALA A 28 -6.63 -24.59 1.14
N VAL A 29 -7.51 -24.96 2.08
CA VAL A 29 -8.02 -24.04 3.09
C VAL A 29 -7.80 -24.57 4.50
N ALA A 30 -7.40 -23.70 5.41
CA ALA A 30 -7.27 -24.07 6.82
C ALA A 30 -8.62 -24.51 7.40
N PRO A 31 -8.66 -25.58 8.23
CA PRO A 31 -9.90 -26.10 8.81
C PRO A 31 -10.74 -25.05 9.55
N GLU A 32 -10.10 -24.06 10.17
CA GLU A 32 -10.80 -22.97 10.86
C GLU A 32 -11.62 -22.09 9.90
N LEU A 33 -11.07 -21.79 8.72
CA LEU A 33 -11.76 -20.99 7.70
C LEU A 33 -12.92 -21.77 7.09
N GLU A 34 -12.76 -23.08 6.87
CA GLU A 34 -13.85 -23.94 6.38
C GLU A 34 -14.98 -24.09 7.41
N ARG A 35 -14.63 -24.38 8.67
CA ARG A 35 -15.62 -24.55 9.77
C ARG A 35 -16.39 -23.26 10.06
N SER A 36 -15.75 -22.12 9.89
CA SER A 36 -16.40 -20.81 10.12
C SER A 36 -17.52 -20.48 9.14
N GLY A 37 -17.62 -21.17 8.00
CA GLY A 37 -18.54 -20.82 6.93
C GLY A 37 -18.01 -19.76 5.95
N LEU A 38 -16.84 -19.16 6.23
CA LEU A 38 -16.31 -18.06 5.43
C LEU A 38 -16.06 -18.48 3.96
N VAL A 39 -15.50 -19.67 3.75
CA VAL A 39 -15.17 -20.18 2.41
C VAL A 39 -16.44 -20.31 1.55
N GLN A 40 -17.49 -20.87 2.14
CA GLN A 40 -18.80 -21.05 1.53
C GLN A 40 -19.47 -19.69 1.25
N TYR A 41 -19.15 -18.67 2.04
CA TYR A 41 -19.62 -17.31 1.82
C TYR A 41 -18.88 -16.59 0.67
N ILE A 42 -17.54 -16.69 0.61
CA ILE A 42 -16.73 -15.89 -0.33
C ILE A 42 -16.62 -16.51 -1.73
N LEU A 43 -16.52 -17.84 -1.85
CA LEU A 43 -16.29 -18.48 -3.15
C LEU A 43 -17.42 -18.25 -4.16
N PRO A 44 -18.71 -18.34 -3.79
CA PRO A 44 -19.80 -18.04 -4.73
C PRO A 44 -19.76 -16.58 -5.23
N ARG A 45 -19.41 -15.64 -4.35
CA ARG A 45 -19.33 -14.20 -4.67
C ARG A 45 -18.18 -13.91 -5.63
N PHE A 46 -17.02 -14.51 -5.38
CA PHE A 46 -15.87 -14.45 -6.28
C PHE A 46 -16.22 -15.06 -7.65
N SER A 47 -16.80 -16.26 -7.68
CA SER A 47 -17.15 -16.94 -8.92
C SER A 47 -18.16 -16.14 -9.74
N LEU A 48 -19.22 -15.61 -9.11
CA LEU A 48 -20.25 -14.85 -9.82
C LEU A 48 -19.67 -13.67 -10.61
N LYS A 49 -18.71 -12.94 -10.02
CA LYS A 49 -18.10 -11.76 -10.65
C LYS A 49 -16.97 -12.09 -11.62
N THR A 50 -16.26 -13.19 -11.42
CA THR A 50 -15.02 -13.48 -12.16
C THR A 50 -15.13 -14.67 -13.10
N GLN A 51 -16.21 -15.45 -13.01
CA GLN A 51 -16.45 -16.71 -13.71
C GLN A 51 -15.34 -17.75 -13.48
N ARG A 52 -14.64 -17.65 -12.34
CA ARG A 52 -13.56 -18.55 -11.91
C ARG A 52 -13.99 -19.35 -10.69
N HIS A 53 -13.61 -20.63 -10.68
CA HIS A 53 -14.10 -21.58 -9.69
C HIS A 53 -12.94 -22.21 -8.94
N ALA A 54 -13.04 -22.21 -7.61
CA ALA A 54 -12.12 -22.94 -6.76
C ALA A 54 -12.61 -24.39 -6.59
N GLU A 55 -11.68 -25.33 -6.59
CA GLU A 55 -11.86 -26.69 -6.12
C GLU A 55 -11.08 -26.85 -4.81
N ILE A 56 -11.75 -27.25 -3.73
CA ILE A 56 -11.09 -27.45 -2.44
C ILE A 56 -10.33 -28.78 -2.46
N VAL A 57 -9.02 -28.73 -2.21
CA VAL A 57 -8.14 -29.92 -2.21
C VAL A 57 -7.18 -29.90 -1.03
N SER A 58 -6.69 -31.08 -0.63
CA SER A 58 -5.65 -31.23 0.38
C SER A 58 -4.23 -31.36 -0.20
N ASP A 59 -4.11 -31.93 -1.40
CA ASP A 59 -2.83 -32.17 -2.08
C ASP A 59 -2.68 -31.29 -3.32
N ALA A 60 -1.45 -30.95 -3.68
CA ALA A 60 -1.05 -30.13 -4.84
C ALA A 60 -1.99 -28.94 -5.16
N PRO A 61 -2.22 -28.01 -4.20
CA PRO A 61 -3.03 -26.81 -4.46
C PRO A 61 -2.30 -25.82 -5.37
N ASP A 62 -3.05 -24.92 -6.02
CA ASP A 62 -2.55 -23.72 -6.71
C ASP A 62 -2.43 -22.52 -5.75
N ALA A 63 -3.21 -22.53 -4.67
CA ALA A 63 -3.12 -21.57 -3.58
C ALA A 63 -3.49 -22.20 -2.22
N VAL A 64 -2.93 -21.65 -1.14
CA VAL A 64 -3.22 -22.04 0.23
C VAL A 64 -3.75 -20.83 1.00
N PHE A 65 -5.00 -20.91 1.48
CA PHE A 65 -5.60 -19.91 2.36
C PHE A 65 -5.59 -20.43 3.80
N GLY A 66 -4.66 -19.94 4.62
CA GLY A 66 -4.44 -20.52 5.94
C GLY A 66 -3.67 -19.65 6.93
N ALA A 67 -3.58 -20.14 8.16
CA ALA A 67 -2.90 -19.44 9.25
C ALA A 67 -1.41 -19.23 8.91
N GLY A 68 -0.95 -17.98 9.01
CA GLY A 68 0.44 -17.60 8.74
C GLY A 68 0.90 -17.82 7.29
N GLN A 69 0.00 -18.08 6.34
CA GLN A 69 0.36 -18.33 4.95
C GLN A 69 0.47 -17.01 4.17
N GLY A 70 1.55 -16.86 3.39
CA GLY A 70 1.68 -15.82 2.38
C GLY A 70 1.26 -14.41 2.81
N ARG A 71 0.47 -13.75 1.95
CA ARG A 71 0.04 -12.36 2.16
C ARG A 71 -1.14 -12.30 3.14
N PRO A 72 -1.08 -11.51 4.24
CA PRO A 72 -2.18 -11.41 5.21
C PRO A 72 -3.49 -10.93 4.59
N VAL A 73 -4.58 -11.67 4.84
CA VAL A 73 -5.93 -11.38 4.30
C VAL A 73 -6.88 -10.95 5.41
N THR A 74 -6.91 -11.69 6.52
CA THR A 74 -7.87 -11.46 7.61
C THR A 74 -7.35 -12.01 8.94
N ARG A 75 -7.98 -11.61 10.06
CA ARG A 75 -7.66 -12.08 11.42
C ARG A 75 -8.93 -12.55 12.12
N ARG A 76 -8.80 -13.57 12.97
CA ARG A 76 -9.85 -14.08 13.85
C ARG A 76 -9.25 -14.77 15.07
N GLY A 77 -9.77 -14.52 16.27
CA GLY A 77 -9.29 -15.19 17.50
C GLY A 77 -7.78 -15.07 17.72
N GLY A 78 -7.21 -13.90 17.42
CA GLY A 78 -5.77 -13.66 17.51
C GLY A 78 -4.91 -14.27 16.39
N THR A 79 -5.50 -15.06 15.49
CA THR A 79 -4.79 -15.74 14.39
C THR A 79 -4.94 -14.96 13.09
N THR A 80 -3.82 -14.71 12.41
CA THR A 80 -3.81 -14.09 11.08
C THR A 80 -3.80 -15.17 10.00
N PHE A 81 -4.78 -15.09 9.11
CA PHE A 81 -4.93 -15.93 7.93
C PHE A 81 -4.50 -15.16 6.69
N GLY A 82 -3.70 -15.80 5.85
CA GLY A 82 -3.25 -15.22 4.60
C GLY A 82 -3.28 -16.20 3.45
N ILE A 83 -3.04 -15.68 2.25
CA ILE A 83 -3.11 -16.42 0.99
C ILE A 83 -1.70 -16.53 0.40
N ALA A 84 -1.27 -17.76 0.13
CA ALA A 84 -0.04 -18.07 -0.59
C ALA A 84 -0.37 -18.70 -1.93
N LEU A 85 0.31 -18.29 -3.01
CA LEU A 85 0.27 -18.98 -4.29
C LEU A 85 1.37 -20.05 -4.30
N THR A 86 1.07 -21.24 -4.78
CA THR A 86 1.99 -22.39 -4.85
C THR A 86 2.40 -22.71 -6.28
N GLY A 87 1.79 -22.06 -7.27
CA GLY A 87 2.10 -22.17 -8.69
C GLY A 87 1.70 -20.92 -9.47
N GLU A 88 1.62 -21.03 -10.79
CA GLU A 88 1.40 -19.88 -11.69
C GLU A 88 -0.04 -19.68 -12.17
N ASN A 89 -0.98 -20.51 -11.71
CA ASN A 89 -2.39 -20.49 -12.14
C ASN A 89 -3.01 -19.07 -12.05
N ASP A 90 -3.50 -18.54 -13.20
CA ASP A 90 -4.11 -17.20 -13.25
C ASP A 90 -5.34 -17.09 -12.34
N ALA A 91 -6.22 -18.10 -12.32
CA ALA A 91 -7.42 -18.05 -11.51
C ALA A 91 -7.10 -18.00 -10.00
N ALA A 92 -6.07 -18.72 -9.55
CA ALA A 92 -5.56 -18.65 -8.18
C ALA A 92 -5.00 -17.25 -7.86
N ARG A 93 -4.21 -16.67 -8.77
CA ARG A 93 -3.68 -15.31 -8.63
C ARG A 93 -4.79 -14.26 -8.52
N ARG A 94 -5.80 -14.35 -9.39
CA ARG A 94 -6.98 -13.48 -9.37
C ARG A 94 -7.78 -13.62 -8.08
N PHE A 95 -7.87 -14.83 -7.52
CA PHE A 95 -8.50 -15.04 -6.24
C PHE A 95 -7.72 -14.38 -5.09
N ALA A 96 -6.39 -14.55 -5.06
CA ALA A 96 -5.54 -13.88 -4.09
C ALA A 96 -5.64 -12.35 -4.18
N ASP A 97 -5.59 -11.79 -5.39
CA ASP A 97 -5.76 -10.36 -5.63
C ASP A 97 -7.14 -9.85 -5.18
N TRP A 98 -8.18 -10.62 -5.45
CA TRP A 98 -9.53 -10.29 -4.99
C TRP A 98 -9.62 -10.27 -3.47
N LEU A 99 -9.11 -11.29 -2.77
CA LEU A 99 -9.09 -11.34 -1.30
C LEU A 99 -8.38 -10.13 -0.68
N LEU A 100 -7.34 -9.63 -1.34
CA LEU A 100 -6.51 -8.53 -0.85
C LEU A 100 -7.01 -7.16 -1.28
N SER A 101 -7.99 -7.11 -2.20
CA SER A 101 -8.68 -5.88 -2.61
C SER A 101 -9.64 -5.36 -1.54
N ASP A 102 -10.04 -4.10 -1.65
CA ASP A 102 -11.04 -3.51 -0.76
C ASP A 102 -12.37 -4.26 -0.79
N ILE A 103 -12.78 -4.76 -1.96
CA ILE A 103 -14.03 -5.51 -2.14
C ILE A 103 -13.94 -6.85 -1.39
N GLY A 104 -12.85 -7.60 -1.57
CA GLY A 104 -12.65 -8.87 -0.87
C GLY A 104 -12.58 -8.69 0.64
N ARG A 105 -11.82 -7.70 1.11
CA ARG A 105 -11.71 -7.35 2.53
C ARG A 105 -13.06 -6.99 3.14
N LYS A 106 -13.82 -6.10 2.51
CA LYS A 106 -15.17 -5.72 2.95
C LYS A 106 -16.11 -6.93 2.97
N THR A 107 -16.01 -7.81 1.97
CA THR A 107 -16.81 -9.04 1.90
C THR A 107 -16.50 -9.95 3.09
N ILE A 108 -15.22 -10.15 3.43
CA ILE A 108 -14.80 -10.98 4.55
C ILE A 108 -15.25 -10.38 5.88
N THR A 109 -15.07 -9.07 6.09
CA THR A 109 -15.46 -8.41 7.36
C THR A 109 -16.97 -8.28 7.53
N ALA A 110 -17.75 -8.31 6.44
CA ALA A 110 -19.22 -8.32 6.48
C ALA A 110 -19.81 -9.72 6.69
N PHE A 111 -18.98 -10.76 6.70
CA PHE A 111 -19.43 -12.11 7.02
C PHE A 111 -19.62 -12.25 8.53
N GLU A 112 -20.81 -12.66 8.94
CA GLU A 112 -21.15 -12.98 10.33
C GLU A 112 -21.08 -14.50 10.53
N PRO A 113 -20.05 -15.03 11.20
CA PRO A 113 -19.97 -16.46 11.50
C PRO A 113 -21.11 -16.88 12.44
N SER A 114 -21.66 -18.08 12.25
CA SER A 114 -22.68 -18.64 13.15
C SER A 114 -22.14 -18.95 14.55
N GLU A 115 -20.82 -19.16 14.66
CA GLU A 115 -20.11 -19.45 15.92
C GLU A 115 -18.74 -18.76 15.90
N GLY A 116 -18.23 -18.37 17.07
CA GLY A 116 -16.90 -17.76 17.24
C GLY A 116 -16.83 -16.27 16.87
N GLU A 117 -15.64 -15.68 17.00
CA GLU A 117 -15.43 -14.25 16.77
C GLU A 117 -15.59 -13.85 15.29
N PRO A 118 -15.99 -12.59 14.99
CA PRO A 118 -15.98 -12.06 13.63
C PRO A 118 -14.58 -11.99 13.00
N PHE A 119 -14.54 -11.95 11.67
CA PHE A 119 -13.32 -11.70 10.92
C PHE A 119 -13.00 -10.21 10.86
N THR A 120 -11.74 -9.86 11.10
CA THR A 120 -11.24 -8.48 11.12
C THR A 120 -10.11 -8.28 10.13
N ALA A 121 -9.77 -7.02 9.86
CA ALA A 121 -8.62 -6.68 9.03
C ALA A 121 -7.31 -7.15 9.70
N PRO A 122 -6.32 -7.62 8.93
CA PRO A 122 -5.01 -7.94 9.48
C PRO A 122 -4.34 -6.67 10.00
N GLU A 123 -3.54 -6.80 11.07
CA GLU A 123 -2.71 -5.70 11.55
C GLU A 123 -1.78 -5.24 10.42
N ARG A 124 -1.87 -3.96 10.04
CA ARG A 124 -0.97 -3.37 9.06
C ARG A 124 0.37 -3.17 9.76
N LYS A 125 1.29 -4.11 9.59
CA LYS A 125 2.69 -3.82 9.82
C LYS A 125 3.12 -2.86 8.71
N THR A 126 3.08 -1.57 8.99
CA THR A 126 3.70 -0.57 8.13
C THR A 126 5.19 -0.87 8.18
N GLU A 127 5.66 -1.65 7.21
CA GLU A 127 7.08 -1.76 6.92
C GLU A 127 7.47 -0.38 6.39
N VAL A 128 7.77 0.54 7.32
CA VAL A 128 8.43 1.79 6.99
C VAL A 128 9.78 1.35 6.44
N ALA A 129 9.94 1.37 5.13
CA ALA A 129 11.28 1.35 4.57
C ALA A 129 12.02 2.50 5.26
N GLU A 130 12.97 2.15 6.12
CA GLU A 130 13.77 3.11 6.86
C GLU A 130 14.63 3.82 5.82
N VAL A 131 14.20 5.02 5.43
CA VAL A 131 14.96 5.85 4.50
C VAL A 131 16.10 6.42 5.33
N GLU A 132 17.27 5.82 5.21
CA GLU A 132 18.50 6.32 5.80
C GLU A 132 19.06 7.46 4.94
N PHE A 133 19.52 8.51 5.61
CA PHE A 133 20.25 9.63 5.00
C PHE A 133 21.58 9.78 5.73
N ASP A 134 22.64 10.07 5.00
CA ASP A 134 24.02 10.09 5.52
C ASP A 134 24.38 11.35 6.35
N GLY A 135 23.42 12.27 6.55
CA GLY A 135 23.64 13.53 7.26
C GLY A 135 23.75 13.36 8.78
N ASP A 136 24.27 14.39 9.46
CA ASP A 136 24.29 14.47 10.92
C ASP A 136 22.91 14.89 11.47
N PRO A 137 22.18 14.01 12.18
CA PRO A 137 20.84 14.32 12.68
C PRO A 137 20.83 15.37 13.80
N ASP A 138 21.90 15.51 14.58
CA ASP A 138 21.97 16.52 15.64
C ASP A 138 22.13 17.92 15.01
N LEU A 139 23.03 18.05 14.03
CA LEU A 139 23.12 19.26 13.21
C LEU A 139 21.78 19.54 12.50
N GLY A 140 21.13 18.50 11.96
CA GLY A 140 19.84 18.65 11.30
C GLY A 140 18.76 19.20 12.21
N LYS A 141 18.74 18.77 13.46
CA LYS A 141 17.85 19.31 14.49
C LYS A 141 18.13 20.79 14.74
N ASP A 142 19.39 21.18 14.95
CA ASP A 142 19.78 22.57 15.17
C ASP A 142 19.35 23.48 14.00
N VAL A 143 19.55 23.01 12.76
CA VAL A 143 19.12 23.71 11.54
C VAL A 143 17.60 23.85 11.50
N ALA A 144 16.85 22.78 11.84
CA ALA A 144 15.40 22.80 11.87
C ALA A 144 14.86 23.79 12.92
N GLU A 145 15.45 23.78 14.11
CA GLU A 145 15.07 24.67 15.21
C GLU A 145 15.33 26.14 14.85
N ALA A 146 16.47 26.42 14.22
CA ALA A 146 16.86 27.76 13.81
C ALA A 146 15.98 28.33 12.68
N HIS A 147 15.56 27.50 11.71
CA HIS A 147 15.00 27.99 10.45
C HIS A 147 13.55 27.62 10.18
N CYS A 148 13.04 26.54 10.78
CA CYS A 148 11.74 25.98 10.40
C CYS A 148 10.64 26.22 11.45
N THR A 149 11.01 26.48 12.71
CA THR A 149 10.11 26.65 13.88
C THR A 149 9.08 27.77 13.74
N ARG A 150 9.36 28.78 12.92
CA ARG A 150 8.36 29.83 12.64
C ARG A 150 7.09 29.26 12.02
N CYS A 151 7.22 28.27 11.14
CA CYS A 151 6.08 27.68 10.42
C CYS A 151 5.77 26.29 10.95
N HIS A 152 6.76 25.41 11.05
CA HIS A 152 6.58 24.02 11.41
C HIS A 152 6.91 23.80 12.89
N ARG A 153 6.15 22.93 13.55
CA ARG A 153 6.61 22.28 14.77
C ARG A 153 7.65 21.22 14.38
N VAL A 154 8.89 21.34 14.85
CA VAL A 154 10.02 20.49 14.42
C VAL A 154 10.42 19.43 15.44
N ALA A 155 10.03 19.60 16.70
CA ALA A 155 10.08 18.63 17.79
C ALA A 155 8.72 18.57 18.54
N GLU A 156 8.47 17.51 19.32
CA GLU A 156 7.19 17.39 20.08
C GLU A 156 7.04 18.49 21.14
N GLU A 157 8.16 18.87 21.76
CA GLU A 157 8.24 19.86 22.82
C GLU A 157 8.03 21.30 22.31
N ASP A 158 8.18 21.53 21.00
CA ASP A 158 8.08 22.86 20.42
C ASP A 158 6.67 23.42 20.53
N ARG A 159 6.59 24.64 21.05
CA ARG A 159 5.34 25.41 21.13
C ARG A 159 5.26 26.53 20.11
N SER A 160 6.32 26.77 19.36
CA SER A 160 6.39 27.76 18.30
C SER A 160 5.93 27.17 16.97
N THR A 161 4.75 27.59 16.49
CA THR A 161 4.28 27.37 15.12
C THR A 161 3.10 28.30 14.85
N ILE A 162 2.90 28.69 13.59
CA ILE A 162 1.68 29.38 13.13
C ILE A 162 0.42 28.50 13.16
N GLY A 163 0.56 27.18 13.44
CA GLY A 163 -0.55 26.23 13.64
C GLY A 163 -1.30 25.84 12.36
N SER A 164 -1.13 26.58 11.26
CA SER A 164 -1.77 26.32 9.96
C SER A 164 -0.97 25.45 9.00
N THR A 165 0.29 25.16 9.34
CA THR A 165 1.19 24.26 8.61
C THR A 165 1.43 22.99 9.41
N LEU A 166 1.50 21.83 8.72
CA LEU A 166 1.73 20.54 9.39
C LEU A 166 3.06 20.51 10.15
N SER A 167 3.11 19.81 11.28
CA SER A 167 4.37 19.51 11.99
C SER A 167 5.24 18.55 11.17
N PHE A 168 6.53 18.43 11.54
CA PHE A 168 7.41 17.43 10.96
C PHE A 168 6.88 16.01 11.19
N MET A 169 6.34 15.71 12.38
CA MET A 169 5.70 14.42 12.69
C MET A 169 4.48 14.16 11.79
N GLY A 170 3.66 15.19 11.55
CA GLY A 170 2.50 15.10 10.66
C GLY A 170 2.91 14.86 9.21
N LEU A 171 3.98 15.50 8.75
CA LEU A 171 4.56 15.24 7.43
C LEU A 171 5.17 13.83 7.35
N ARG A 172 5.82 13.34 8.41
CA ARG A 172 6.41 12.00 8.50
C ARG A 172 5.39 10.87 8.40
N ALA A 173 4.14 11.13 8.73
CA ALA A 173 3.05 10.18 8.60
C ALA A 173 2.52 10.03 7.16
N MET A 174 2.96 10.87 6.21
CA MET A 174 2.54 10.80 4.81
C MET A 174 3.32 9.69 4.06
N PRO A 175 2.69 8.97 3.11
CA PRO A 175 3.38 7.94 2.32
C PRO A 175 4.56 8.48 1.50
N ASP A 176 4.50 9.74 1.07
CA ASP A 176 5.49 10.42 0.24
C ASP A 176 6.39 11.38 1.05
N TRP A 177 6.49 11.20 2.37
CA TRP A 177 7.20 12.13 3.27
C TRP A 177 8.63 12.40 2.81
N ALA A 178 9.40 11.37 2.46
CA ALA A 178 10.80 11.51 2.08
C ALA A 178 10.96 12.38 0.85
N GLN A 179 10.11 12.19 -0.16
CA GLN A 179 10.12 13.02 -1.37
C GLN A 179 9.80 14.49 -1.06
N ARG A 180 8.82 14.74 -0.18
CA ARG A 180 8.45 16.11 0.23
C ARG A 180 9.59 16.82 0.94
N PHE A 181 10.26 16.13 1.86
CA PHE A 181 11.40 16.68 2.57
C PHE A 181 12.62 16.86 1.66
N MET A 182 12.92 15.94 0.74
CA MET A 182 14.03 16.12 -0.23
C MET A 182 13.81 17.32 -1.16
N ALA A 183 12.55 17.66 -1.48
CA ALA A 183 12.21 18.72 -2.42
C ALA A 183 11.72 20.02 -1.74
N PHE A 184 11.75 20.12 -0.41
CA PHE A 184 10.99 21.14 0.33
C PHE A 184 11.29 22.57 -0.12
N TYR A 185 12.55 22.90 -0.44
CA TYR A 185 13.00 24.21 -0.89
C TYR A 185 12.44 24.61 -2.27
N THR A 186 11.87 23.67 -3.01
CA THR A 186 11.15 23.90 -4.28
C THR A 186 9.62 23.91 -4.12
N LEU A 187 9.10 23.45 -2.97
CA LEU A 187 7.67 23.34 -2.70
C LEU A 187 7.14 24.59 -2.01
N ASN A 188 6.02 25.12 -2.50
CA ASN A 188 5.39 26.30 -1.91
C ASN A 188 5.05 26.07 -0.42
N PRO A 189 5.27 27.07 0.46
CA PRO A 189 5.65 28.46 0.13
C PRO A 189 7.17 28.72 0.07
N HIS A 190 8.02 27.71 0.29
CA HIS A 190 9.46 27.87 0.56
C HIS A 190 10.25 28.65 -0.52
N PRO A 191 10.07 28.47 -1.84
CA PRO A 191 10.86 29.18 -2.84
C PRO A 191 10.82 30.71 -2.74
N SER A 192 9.85 31.27 -2.02
CA SER A 192 9.72 32.71 -1.82
C SER A 192 10.66 33.28 -0.75
N PHE A 193 11.25 32.44 0.10
CA PHE A 193 12.11 32.86 1.21
C PHE A 193 13.17 31.86 1.66
N VAL A 194 13.20 30.65 1.09
CA VAL A 194 14.22 29.62 1.32
C VAL A 194 15.02 29.42 0.05
N ARG A 195 16.35 29.31 0.20
CA ARG A 195 17.26 28.91 -0.88
C ARG A 195 18.30 27.94 -0.35
N VAL A 196 18.71 27.03 -1.22
CA VAL A 196 19.88 26.17 -1.00
C VAL A 196 21.05 26.70 -1.83
N GLU A 197 22.19 26.95 -1.20
CA GLU A 197 23.41 27.43 -1.84
C GLU A 197 23.88 26.46 -2.91
N GLY A 198 24.31 26.98 -4.06
CA GLY A 198 24.75 26.17 -5.20
C GLY A 198 23.64 25.38 -5.92
N VAL A 199 22.42 25.32 -5.37
CA VAL A 199 21.30 24.53 -5.91
C VAL A 199 20.15 25.42 -6.37
N SER A 200 19.71 26.36 -5.52
CA SER A 200 18.56 27.23 -5.79
C SER A 200 18.98 28.52 -6.50
N PRO A 201 18.22 28.99 -7.53
CA PRO A 201 18.49 30.27 -8.16
C PRO A 201 18.38 31.43 -7.16
N PRO A 202 19.07 32.57 -7.37
CA PRO A 202 18.91 33.76 -6.54
C PRO A 202 17.46 34.26 -6.54
N PHE A 203 17.06 34.92 -5.44
CA PHE A 203 15.77 35.62 -5.43
C PHE A 203 15.76 36.68 -6.52
N LEU A 204 14.62 36.83 -7.19
CA LEU A 204 14.48 37.81 -8.25
C LEU A 204 14.54 39.24 -7.66
N PRO A 205 15.32 40.17 -8.23
CA PRO A 205 15.42 41.53 -7.70
C PRO A 205 14.07 42.26 -7.64
N ASN A 206 13.14 41.94 -8.55
CA ASN A 206 11.81 42.51 -8.62
C ASN A 206 10.76 41.77 -7.77
N ARG A 207 11.16 40.71 -7.06
CA ARG A 207 10.32 39.97 -6.11
C ARG A 207 11.18 39.56 -4.90
N PRO A 208 11.59 40.53 -4.06
CA PRO A 208 12.37 40.22 -2.87
C PRO A 208 11.55 39.36 -1.89
N PRO A 209 12.21 38.53 -1.08
CA PRO A 209 11.56 37.79 0.00
C PRO A 209 10.80 38.71 0.95
N THR A 210 9.61 38.28 1.37
CA THR A 210 8.75 39.06 2.29
C THR A 210 9.17 38.93 3.75
N ILE A 211 10.13 38.06 4.05
CA ILE A 211 10.70 37.79 5.37
C ILE A 211 12.21 37.64 5.26
N ALA A 212 12.91 37.63 6.40
CA ALA A 212 14.32 37.27 6.47
C ALA A 212 14.54 35.92 5.76
N PRO A 213 15.39 35.86 4.72
CA PRO A 213 15.56 34.63 3.97
C PRO A 213 16.29 33.57 4.78
N VAL A 214 15.90 32.31 4.55
CA VAL A 214 16.66 31.14 4.98
C VAL A 214 17.56 30.73 3.84
N VAL A 215 18.87 30.66 4.10
CA VAL A 215 19.87 30.20 3.14
C VAL A 215 20.56 29.01 3.77
N LEU A 216 20.45 27.85 3.13
CA LEU A 216 21.00 26.58 3.61
C LEU A 216 22.09 26.10 2.65
N THR A 217 23.11 25.45 3.18
CA THR A 217 24.05 24.66 2.40
C THR A 217 23.45 23.30 2.04
N LEU A 218 24.07 22.59 1.09
CA LEU A 218 23.65 21.21 0.78
C LEU A 218 23.85 20.27 1.97
N GLY A 219 24.93 20.44 2.73
CA GLY A 219 25.19 19.62 3.93
C GLY A 219 24.15 19.84 5.04
N GLU A 220 23.66 21.07 5.22
CA GLU A 220 22.56 21.35 6.15
C GLU A 220 21.23 20.73 5.67
N VAL A 221 21.01 20.64 4.36
CA VAL A 221 19.86 19.91 3.81
C VAL A 221 19.98 18.42 4.09
N GLU A 222 21.15 17.81 3.89
CA GLU A 222 21.40 16.40 4.20
C GLU A 222 21.22 16.11 5.70
N ALA A 223 21.75 16.98 6.57
CA ALA A 223 21.56 16.93 8.01
C ALA A 223 20.07 17.01 8.39
N LEU A 224 19.32 17.97 7.81
CA LEU A 224 17.86 18.07 8.00
C LEU A 224 17.13 16.79 7.62
N LEU A 225 17.49 16.16 6.50
CA LEU A 225 16.89 14.90 6.07
C LEU A 225 17.18 13.76 7.05
N ALA A 226 18.42 13.67 7.53
CA ALA A 226 18.81 12.70 8.55
C ALA A 226 18.03 12.89 9.84
N TYR A 227 17.92 14.14 10.34
CA TYR A 227 17.10 14.45 11.51
C TYR A 227 15.65 14.01 11.33
N VAL A 228 15.03 14.41 10.21
CA VAL A 228 13.62 14.09 9.92
C VAL A 228 13.36 12.59 9.85
N ALA A 229 14.31 11.79 9.36
CA ALA A 229 14.17 10.33 9.34
C ALA A 229 14.03 9.75 10.75
N THR A 230 14.73 10.32 11.75
CA THR A 230 14.66 9.90 13.16
C THR A 230 13.32 10.22 13.84
N ILE A 231 12.54 11.15 13.28
CA ILE A 231 11.29 11.62 13.89
C ILE A 231 10.19 10.55 13.73
N PRO A 232 9.54 10.13 14.84
CA PRO A 232 8.38 9.26 14.77
C PRO A 232 7.22 9.92 14.00
N PRO A 233 6.52 9.19 13.11
CA PRO A 233 5.33 9.72 12.45
C PRO A 233 4.21 9.97 13.46
N ALA A 234 3.48 11.08 13.29
CA ALA A 234 2.29 11.35 14.09
C ALA A 234 1.18 10.35 13.79
N ASP A 235 0.37 10.01 14.80
CA ASP A 235 -0.89 9.33 14.57
C ASP A 235 -1.91 10.30 13.98
N LEU A 236 -2.19 10.15 12.68
CA LEU A 236 -3.20 10.94 11.96
C LEU A 236 -4.61 10.34 12.04
N GLY A 237 -4.78 9.23 12.77
CA GLY A 237 -6.03 8.48 12.81
C GLY A 237 -6.31 7.69 11.53
N ALA A 238 -7.41 6.93 11.55
CA ALA A 238 -7.85 6.17 10.38
C ALA A 238 -8.36 7.11 9.26
N GLN A 239 -8.19 6.68 8.00
CA GLN A 239 -8.79 7.39 6.86
C GLN A 239 -10.29 7.56 7.06
N ILE A 240 -10.77 8.80 6.88
CA ILE A 240 -12.20 9.11 6.92
C ILE A 240 -12.87 8.37 5.76
N GLN A 241 -13.76 7.44 6.09
CA GLN A 241 -14.58 6.75 5.10
C GLN A 241 -15.79 7.63 4.76
N HIS A 242 -15.88 8.07 3.51
CA HIS A 242 -17.09 8.71 3.00
C HIS A 242 -18.19 7.64 2.81
N GLN A 243 -19.38 7.90 3.38
CA GLN A 243 -20.59 7.11 3.17
C GLN A 243 -21.25 7.46 1.85
#